data_AF-A0A821JV74-F1
#
_entry.id   AF-A0A821JV74-F1
#
_cell.length_a   1.000
_cell.length_b   1.000
_cell.length_c   1.000
_cell.angle_alpha   90.00
_cell.angle_beta   90.00
_cell.angle_gamma   90.00
#
_symmetry.space_group_name_H-M   'P 1'
#
loop_
_entity.id
_entity.type
_entity.pdbx_description
1 polymer ?
#
loop_
_entity_poly.entity_id
_entity_poly.type
_entity_poly.pdbx_seq_one_letter_code
_entity_poly.pdbx_strand_id
1 'polypeptide(L)'
;MGRSQNRSINEALNWAEVTASRLVNCYYHELSGRWAKELAWQSGNTLESLANFVSLTDSPLKYVFHNTYSKTDIYAGGDCYDDHQWWLLAWMQIYNVDRDIKYLKRAAAIYDVVSKKAWTTATCNGGIQWCPTRDYKNAITNELFLSSSMRLHPYAALLGKPSTYYLDWALKEWQWLEQSGMINSYYLINDGLR
;
A
#
# COMPACT_ATOMS: atom_id res chain seq x y z
N MET A 1 0.08 2.89 -39.40
CA MET A 1 -0.46 2.41 -38.11
C MET A 1 0.05 3.18 -36.88
N GLY A 2 1.21 3.88 -36.91
CA GLY A 2 1.73 4.59 -35.72
C GLY A 2 1.10 5.95 -35.33
N ARG A 3 0.39 6.64 -36.24
CA ARG A 3 -0.22 7.97 -35.94
C ARG A 3 -1.51 7.91 -35.12
N SER A 4 -2.33 6.86 -35.28
CA SER A 4 -3.57 6.70 -34.50
C SER A 4 -3.30 6.28 -33.06
N GLN A 5 -2.27 5.45 -32.85
CA GLN A 5 -1.88 4.93 -31.54
C GLN A 5 -1.26 6.02 -30.65
N ASN A 6 -0.44 6.92 -31.22
CA ASN A 6 0.06 8.09 -30.50
C ASN A 6 -1.06 9.09 -30.15
N ARG A 7 -2.11 9.18 -30.97
CA ARG A 7 -3.25 10.07 -30.69
C ARG A 7 -4.11 9.55 -29.54
N SER A 8 -4.37 8.23 -29.48
CA SER A 8 -5.14 7.63 -28.40
C SER A 8 -4.42 7.65 -27.05
N ILE A 9 -3.08 7.49 -27.04
CA ILE A 9 -2.28 7.61 -25.81
C ILE A 9 -2.36 9.03 -25.25
N ASN A 10 -2.24 10.05 -26.12
CA ASN A 10 -2.34 11.45 -25.71
C ASN A 10 -3.73 11.81 -25.16
N GLU A 11 -4.79 11.21 -25.69
CA GLU A 11 -6.16 11.42 -25.19
C GLU A 11 -6.38 10.79 -23.81
N ALA A 12 -5.92 9.54 -23.61
CA ALA A 12 -6.03 8.87 -22.31
C ALA A 12 -5.27 9.61 -21.21
N LEU A 13 -4.06 10.10 -21.50
CA LEU A 13 -3.27 10.88 -20.55
C LEU A 13 -3.93 12.22 -20.22
N ASN A 14 -4.58 12.87 -21.18
CA ASN A 14 -5.33 14.09 -20.93
C ASN A 14 -6.52 13.86 -19.99
N TRP A 15 -7.27 12.77 -20.18
CA TRP A 15 -8.35 12.41 -19.25
C TRP A 15 -7.85 12.03 -17.85
N ALA A 16 -6.69 11.38 -17.77
CA ALA A 16 -6.04 11.09 -16.49
C ALA A 16 -5.64 12.39 -15.76
N GLU A 17 -5.05 13.37 -16.45
CA GLU A 17 -4.68 14.67 -15.87
C GLU A 17 -5.92 15.44 -15.38
N VAL A 18 -6.99 15.48 -16.18
CA VAL A 18 -8.25 16.13 -15.77
C VAL A 18 -8.84 15.44 -14.53
N THR A 19 -8.81 14.11 -14.50
CA THR A 19 -9.34 13.32 -13.37
C THR A 19 -8.51 13.54 -12.10
N ALA A 20 -7.19 13.45 -12.20
CA ALA A 20 -6.27 13.69 -11.08
C ALA A 20 -6.39 15.12 -10.55
N SER A 21 -6.45 16.11 -11.45
CA SER A 21 -6.66 17.51 -11.09
C SER A 21 -7.98 17.74 -10.34
N ARG A 22 -9.08 17.12 -10.79
CA ARG A 22 -10.36 17.20 -10.09
C ARG A 22 -10.33 16.48 -8.74
N LEU A 23 -9.70 15.31 -8.69
CA LEU A 23 -9.53 14.54 -7.46
C LEU A 23 -8.81 15.37 -6.40
N VAL A 24 -7.73 16.07 -6.77
CA VAL A 24 -7.01 16.96 -5.85
C VAL A 24 -7.82 18.22 -5.55
N ASN A 25 -8.22 18.99 -6.56
CA ASN A 25 -8.83 20.31 -6.35
C ASN A 25 -10.19 20.27 -5.63
N CYS A 26 -10.97 19.21 -5.79
CA CYS A 26 -12.32 19.14 -5.23
C CYS A 26 -12.40 18.37 -3.92
N TYR A 27 -11.45 17.46 -3.65
CA TYR A 27 -11.57 16.51 -2.55
C TYR A 27 -10.35 16.49 -1.63
N TYR A 28 -9.15 16.88 -2.08
CA TYR A 28 -8.00 16.90 -1.19
C TYR A 28 -8.12 18.00 -0.15
N HIS A 29 -7.97 17.63 1.12
CA HIS A 29 -8.06 18.53 2.25
C HIS A 29 -6.67 18.80 2.82
N GLU A 30 -6.07 19.90 2.39
CA GLU A 30 -4.68 20.32 2.67
C GLU A 30 -4.29 20.27 4.15
N LEU A 31 -5.21 20.63 5.06
CA LEU A 31 -4.92 20.63 6.50
C LEU A 31 -4.74 19.22 7.08
N SER A 32 -5.49 18.24 6.55
CA SER A 32 -5.40 16.85 6.98
C SER A 32 -4.46 16.00 6.14
N GLY A 33 -4.11 16.46 4.93
CA GLY A 33 -3.36 15.68 3.96
C GLY A 33 -4.10 14.44 3.43
N ARG A 34 -5.43 14.44 3.48
CA ARG A 34 -6.32 13.33 3.09
C ARG A 34 -7.45 13.84 2.20
N TRP A 35 -8.20 12.92 1.60
CA TRP A 35 -9.35 13.27 0.78
C TRP A 35 -10.64 13.31 1.62
N ALA A 36 -11.43 14.35 1.44
CA ALA A 36 -12.67 14.56 2.15
C ALA A 36 -13.69 13.47 1.78
N LYS A 37 -14.49 13.06 2.77
CA LYS A 37 -15.55 12.02 2.65
C LYS A 37 -15.03 10.59 2.44
N GLU A 38 -13.72 10.39 2.46
CA GLU A 38 -13.11 9.05 2.46
C GLU A 38 -12.88 8.53 3.88
N LEU A 39 -12.91 7.20 4.01
CA LEU A 39 -12.30 6.51 5.13
C LEU A 39 -10.77 6.64 5.06
N ALA A 40 -10.12 6.51 6.21
CA ALA A 40 -8.68 6.71 6.32
C ALA A 40 -7.85 5.81 5.39
N TRP A 41 -8.21 4.54 5.21
CA TRP A 41 -7.54 3.62 4.28
C TRP A 41 -7.80 3.92 2.80
N GLN A 42 -8.97 4.49 2.46
CA GLN A 42 -9.30 4.89 1.10
C GLN A 42 -8.34 5.99 0.63
N SER A 43 -7.99 6.93 1.52
CA SER A 43 -6.99 7.96 1.20
C SER A 43 -5.60 7.40 0.93
N GLY A 44 -5.24 6.24 1.49
CA GLY A 44 -4.01 5.52 1.11
C GLY A 44 -4.07 5.05 -0.34
N ASN A 45 -5.20 4.46 -0.77
CA ASN A 45 -5.41 4.02 -2.16
C ASN A 45 -5.44 5.20 -3.15
N THR A 46 -6.11 6.29 -2.77
CA THR A 46 -6.17 7.51 -3.58
C THR A 46 -4.77 8.12 -3.74
N LEU A 47 -3.95 8.10 -2.68
CA LEU A 47 -2.56 8.55 -2.72
C LEU A 47 -1.69 7.66 -3.62
N GLU A 48 -1.79 6.33 -3.53
CA GLU A 48 -1.07 5.41 -4.44
C GLU A 48 -1.49 5.63 -5.90
N SER A 49 -2.78 5.81 -6.15
CA SER A 49 -3.33 6.08 -7.49
C SER A 49 -2.78 7.38 -8.07
N LEU A 50 -2.70 8.44 -7.25
CA LEU A 50 -2.06 9.70 -7.65
C LEU A 50 -0.56 9.52 -7.92
N ALA A 51 0.14 8.72 -7.11
CA ALA A 51 1.55 8.41 -7.32
C ALA A 51 1.80 7.64 -8.62
N ASN A 52 0.93 6.68 -8.96
CA ASN A 52 0.95 6.00 -10.26
C ASN A 52 0.74 6.99 -11.41
N PHE A 53 -0.21 7.91 -11.29
CA PHE A 53 -0.44 8.94 -12.30
C PHE A 53 0.78 9.86 -12.50
N VAL A 54 1.35 10.38 -11.41
CA VAL A 54 2.54 11.25 -11.46
C VAL A 54 3.75 10.50 -12.04
N SER A 55 3.88 9.18 -11.81
CA SER A 55 4.95 8.37 -12.40
C SER A 55 4.95 8.34 -13.93
N LEU A 56 3.78 8.55 -14.55
CA LEU A 56 3.60 8.54 -16.01
C LEU A 56 3.72 9.92 -16.65
N THR A 57 3.48 10.99 -15.89
CA THR A 57 3.27 12.34 -16.44
C THR A 57 4.23 13.39 -15.90
N ASP A 58 4.91 13.13 -14.78
CA ASP A 58 5.66 14.13 -14.01
C ASP A 58 4.82 15.36 -13.62
N SER A 59 3.53 15.12 -13.33
CA SER A 59 2.54 16.16 -13.02
C SER A 59 2.91 17.00 -11.78
N PRO A 60 2.62 18.32 -11.77
CA PRO A 60 2.87 19.20 -10.62
C PRO A 60 2.08 18.81 -9.36
N LEU A 61 1.07 17.95 -9.48
CA LEU A 61 0.33 17.38 -8.34
C LEU A 61 1.22 16.59 -7.36
N LYS A 62 2.49 16.32 -7.72
CA LYS A 62 3.52 15.76 -6.85
C LYS A 62 3.65 16.48 -5.48
N TYR A 63 3.28 17.76 -5.39
CA TYR A 63 3.27 18.50 -4.11
C TYR A 63 2.40 17.83 -3.02
N VAL A 64 1.33 17.12 -3.42
CA VAL A 64 0.43 16.40 -2.53
C VAL A 64 1.18 15.37 -1.68
N PHE A 65 2.21 14.73 -2.23
CA PHE A 65 3.00 13.72 -1.50
C PHE A 65 3.70 14.33 -0.29
N HIS A 66 4.31 15.51 -0.47
CA HIS A 66 5.00 16.18 0.63
C HIS A 66 4.02 16.70 1.67
N ASN A 67 2.91 17.33 1.24
CA ASN A 67 1.90 17.81 2.18
C ASN A 67 1.30 16.65 2.98
N THR A 68 0.85 15.58 2.32
CA THR A 68 0.30 14.40 3.00
C THR A 68 1.28 13.79 3.99
N TYR A 69 2.57 13.69 3.64
CA TYR A 69 3.59 13.17 4.57
C TYR A 69 3.73 14.04 5.82
N SER A 70 3.61 15.37 5.68
CA SER A 70 3.71 16.31 6.79
C SER A 70 2.49 16.30 7.71
N LYS A 71 1.31 15.93 7.19
CA LYS A 71 0.04 15.93 7.94
C LYS A 71 -0.36 14.58 8.52
N THR A 72 0.32 13.52 8.12
CA THR A 72 0.00 12.14 8.52
C THR A 72 1.19 11.47 9.19
N ASP A 73 0.92 10.46 10.01
CA ASP A 73 1.93 9.64 10.69
C ASP A 73 1.90 8.18 10.18
N ILE A 74 2.52 7.25 10.91
CA ILE A 74 2.51 5.81 10.56
C ILE A 74 1.16 5.13 10.87
N TYR A 75 0.26 5.78 11.61
CA TYR A 75 -1.06 5.29 11.97
C TYR A 75 -2.17 5.94 11.13
N ALA A 76 -1.81 6.59 10.03
CA ALA A 76 -2.74 7.32 9.18
C ALA A 76 -3.90 6.47 8.65
N GLY A 77 -3.70 5.17 8.50
CA GLY A 77 -4.71 4.21 8.04
C GLY A 77 -5.90 4.05 8.98
N GLY A 78 -5.73 4.18 10.30
CA GLY A 78 -6.75 3.80 11.27
C GLY A 78 -6.22 2.76 12.25
N ASP A 79 -7.09 1.87 12.74
CA ASP A 79 -6.76 0.91 13.79
C ASP A 79 -6.45 -0.50 13.29
N CYS A 80 -6.86 -0.83 12.05
CA CYS A 80 -6.70 -2.15 11.46
C CYS A 80 -5.42 -2.24 10.62
N TYR A 81 -4.89 -3.46 10.49
CA TYR A 81 -3.58 -3.67 9.89
C TYR A 81 -3.61 -3.62 8.36
N ASP A 82 -4.72 -3.96 7.70
CA ASP A 82 -4.92 -3.66 6.27
C ASP A 82 -4.94 -2.15 6.01
N ASP A 83 -5.65 -1.39 6.85
CA ASP A 83 -5.73 0.06 6.73
C ASP A 83 -4.35 0.71 6.73
N HIS A 84 -3.47 0.26 7.63
CA HIS A 84 -2.06 0.68 7.64
C HIS A 84 -1.33 0.31 6.34
N GLN A 85 -1.53 -0.91 5.84
CA GLN A 85 -0.80 -1.42 4.69
C GLN A 85 -1.19 -0.77 3.37
N TRP A 86 -2.41 -0.26 3.22
CA TRP A 86 -2.77 0.58 2.07
C TRP A 86 -1.90 1.84 1.99
N TRP A 87 -1.62 2.47 3.13
CA TRP A 87 -0.70 3.62 3.18
C TRP A 87 0.75 3.22 2.92
N LEU A 88 1.16 2.03 3.36
CA LEU A 88 2.49 1.50 3.05
C LEU A 88 2.72 1.45 1.53
N LEU A 89 1.79 0.84 0.78
CA LEU A 89 1.92 0.73 -0.68
C LEU A 89 2.02 2.10 -1.35
N ALA A 90 1.20 3.07 -0.91
CA ALA A 90 1.28 4.45 -1.39
C ALA A 90 2.68 5.07 -1.17
N TRP A 91 3.25 4.93 0.03
CA TRP A 91 4.58 5.46 0.34
C TRP A 91 5.70 4.80 -0.48
N MET A 92 5.57 3.51 -0.77
CA MET A 92 6.52 2.83 -1.67
C MET A 92 6.44 3.38 -3.10
N GLN A 93 5.23 3.59 -3.61
CA GLN A 93 5.07 4.13 -4.95
C GLN A 93 5.53 5.58 -5.04
N ILE A 94 5.27 6.39 -4.00
CA ILE A 94 5.82 7.75 -3.92
C ILE A 94 7.34 7.72 -3.92
N TYR A 95 7.98 6.80 -3.19
CA TYR A 95 9.44 6.66 -3.23
C TYR A 95 9.96 6.33 -4.64
N ASN A 96 9.25 5.50 -5.41
CA ASN A 96 9.63 5.20 -6.80
C ASN A 96 9.63 6.43 -7.71
N VAL A 97 8.75 7.40 -7.44
CA VAL A 97 8.57 8.61 -8.24
C VAL A 97 9.43 9.77 -7.75
N ASP A 98 9.49 9.99 -6.44
CA ASP A 98 10.14 11.15 -5.83
C ASP A 98 11.60 10.89 -5.42
N ARG A 99 11.93 9.63 -5.11
CA ARG A 99 13.24 9.16 -4.64
C ARG A 99 13.71 9.75 -3.30
N ASP A 100 12.91 10.57 -2.61
CA ASP A 100 13.17 10.93 -1.22
C ASP A 100 12.99 9.72 -0.29
N ILE A 101 14.09 9.31 0.35
CA ILE A 101 14.17 8.15 1.23
C ILE A 101 13.19 8.18 2.40
N LYS A 102 12.67 9.35 2.79
CA LYS A 102 11.69 9.47 3.89
C LYS A 102 10.42 8.66 3.62
N TYR A 103 9.99 8.55 2.36
CA TYR A 103 8.80 7.81 1.98
C TYR A 103 9.02 6.30 2.14
N LEU A 104 10.16 5.79 1.67
CA LEU A 104 10.53 4.39 1.87
C LEU A 104 10.67 4.04 3.36
N LYS A 105 11.27 4.94 4.15
CA LYS A 105 11.37 4.78 5.61
C LYS A 105 9.99 4.76 6.27
N ARG A 106 9.03 5.56 5.80
CA ARG A 106 7.64 5.54 6.28
C ARG A 106 6.96 4.21 5.97
N ALA A 107 7.10 3.70 4.74
CA ALA A 107 6.59 2.39 4.36
C ALA A 107 7.18 1.29 5.25
N ALA A 108 8.50 1.27 5.44
CA ALA A 108 9.18 0.30 6.28
C ALA A 108 8.77 0.38 7.76
N ALA A 109 8.53 1.58 8.29
CA ALA A 109 8.05 1.76 9.65
C ALA A 109 6.63 1.19 9.85
N ILE A 110 5.74 1.39 8.86
CA ILE A 110 4.41 0.77 8.87
C ILE A 110 4.52 -0.76 8.81
N TYR A 111 5.37 -1.28 7.93
CA TYR A 111 5.62 -2.72 7.82
C TYR A 111 6.11 -3.33 9.15
N ASP A 112 7.04 -2.63 9.83
CA ASP A 112 7.56 -3.05 11.13
C ASP A 112 6.46 -3.09 12.21
N VAL A 113 5.44 -2.21 12.14
CA VAL A 113 4.28 -2.27 13.04
C VAL A 113 3.46 -3.54 12.79
N VAL A 114 3.14 -3.82 11.52
CA VAL A 114 2.30 -4.97 11.13
C VAL A 114 3.02 -6.28 11.46
N SER A 115 4.25 -6.46 10.96
CA SER A 115 5.02 -7.70 11.17
C SER A 115 5.22 -8.05 12.66
N LYS A 116 5.41 -7.05 13.53
CA LYS A 116 5.65 -7.27 14.97
C LYS A 116 4.38 -7.47 15.78
N LYS A 117 3.27 -6.82 15.40
CA LYS A 117 2.05 -6.78 16.23
C LYS A 117 0.94 -7.69 15.73
N ALA A 118 0.91 -8.01 14.43
CA ALA A 118 -0.23 -8.64 13.79
C ALA A 118 -0.02 -10.11 13.42
N TRP A 119 1.24 -10.55 13.21
CA TRP A 119 1.51 -11.98 13.01
C TRP A 119 1.29 -12.74 14.32
N THR A 120 0.37 -13.71 14.32
CA THR A 120 0.08 -14.53 15.51
C THR A 120 -0.18 -15.98 15.15
N THR A 121 0.27 -16.90 15.99
CA THR A 121 0.02 -18.35 15.87
C THR A 121 -1.08 -18.84 16.81
N ALA A 122 -1.73 -17.96 17.57
CA ALA A 122 -2.79 -18.33 18.52
C ALA A 122 -4.00 -18.98 17.83
N THR A 123 -4.35 -18.50 16.64
CA THR A 123 -5.34 -19.08 15.73
C THR A 123 -4.71 -19.37 14.37
N CYS A 124 -5.25 -20.34 13.63
CA CYS A 124 -4.84 -20.67 12.26
C CYS A 124 -3.32 -20.89 12.05
N ASN A 125 -2.54 -21.25 13.08
CA ASN A 125 -1.10 -21.56 13.02
C ASN A 125 -0.17 -20.49 12.41
N GLY A 126 -0.62 -19.24 12.27
CA GLY A 126 0.14 -18.16 11.64
C GLY A 126 -0.74 -17.16 10.91
N GLY A 127 -0.15 -16.25 10.15
CA GLY A 127 -0.87 -15.22 9.42
C GLY A 127 -1.06 -13.93 10.22
N ILE A 128 -1.31 -12.87 9.47
CA ILE A 128 -1.57 -11.52 9.94
C ILE A 128 -3.04 -11.38 10.34
N GLN A 129 -3.27 -11.05 11.61
CA GLN A 129 -4.58 -10.70 12.14
C GLN A 129 -5.07 -9.39 11.51
N TRP A 130 -6.37 -9.26 11.25
CA TRP A 130 -6.95 -8.08 10.60
C TRP A 130 -6.85 -6.82 11.47
N CYS A 131 -7.27 -6.89 12.73
CA CYS A 131 -7.23 -5.76 13.66
C CYS A 131 -6.82 -6.24 15.07
N PRO A 132 -6.21 -5.39 15.92
CA PRO A 132 -5.68 -5.80 17.23
C PRO A 132 -6.66 -6.53 18.15
N THR A 133 -7.96 -6.24 18.05
CA THR A 133 -9.01 -6.76 18.94
C THR A 133 -9.93 -7.78 18.27
N ARG A 134 -9.60 -8.23 17.05
CA ARG A 134 -10.43 -9.14 16.25
C ARG A 134 -9.67 -10.42 15.95
N ASP A 135 -10.15 -11.54 16.47
CA ASP A 135 -9.68 -12.87 16.08
C ASP A 135 -10.24 -13.25 14.72
N TYR A 136 -9.73 -12.57 13.69
CA TYR A 136 -10.10 -12.76 12.30
C TYR A 136 -8.88 -12.48 11.43
N LYS A 137 -8.58 -13.39 10.51
CA LYS A 137 -7.49 -13.26 9.53
C LYS A 137 -8.11 -13.21 8.16
N ASN A 138 -8.09 -12.05 7.52
CA ASN A 138 -8.69 -11.88 6.21
C ASN A 138 -7.64 -11.92 5.09
N ALA A 139 -8.07 -12.28 3.88
CA ALA A 139 -7.22 -12.35 2.71
C ALA A 139 -6.50 -11.01 2.47
N ILE A 140 -7.25 -9.90 2.52
CA ILE A 140 -6.69 -8.59 2.17
C ILE A 140 -5.51 -8.18 3.06
N THR A 141 -5.58 -8.40 4.38
CA THR A 141 -4.49 -8.04 5.30
C THR A 141 -3.23 -8.86 5.02
N ASN A 142 -3.40 -10.14 4.69
CA ASN A 142 -2.31 -11.09 4.46
C ASN A 142 -1.68 -10.91 3.06
N GLU A 143 -2.50 -10.69 2.03
CA GLU A 143 -2.02 -10.40 0.67
C GLU A 143 -1.28 -9.05 0.58
N LEU A 144 -1.76 -8.03 1.29
CA LEU A 144 -1.03 -6.76 1.43
C LEU A 144 0.32 -6.97 2.11
N PHE A 145 0.39 -7.85 3.11
CA PHE A 145 1.63 -8.14 3.82
C PHE A 145 2.61 -8.89 2.93
N LEU A 146 2.15 -9.91 2.21
CA LEU A 146 2.96 -10.63 1.21
C LEU A 146 3.49 -9.67 0.13
N SER A 147 2.59 -8.88 -0.46
CA SER A 147 2.93 -7.93 -1.53
C SER A 147 3.95 -6.89 -1.06
N SER A 148 3.74 -6.30 0.12
CA SER A 148 4.67 -5.31 0.69
C SER A 148 6.01 -5.93 1.09
N SER A 149 6.03 -7.17 1.59
CA SER A 149 7.25 -7.93 1.86
C SER A 149 8.10 -8.05 0.59
N MET A 150 7.50 -8.53 -0.50
CA MET A 150 8.20 -8.69 -1.78
C MET A 150 8.67 -7.35 -2.34
N ARG A 151 7.83 -6.31 -2.27
CA ARG A 151 8.19 -4.97 -2.77
C ARG A 151 9.32 -4.33 -1.94
N LEU A 152 9.41 -4.59 -0.63
CA LEU A 152 10.43 -4.00 0.25
C LEU A 152 11.78 -4.73 0.19
N HIS A 153 11.79 -6.01 -0.21
CA HIS A 153 12.99 -6.83 -0.26
C HIS A 153 14.19 -6.18 -0.99
N PRO A 154 14.05 -5.57 -2.19
CA PRO A 154 15.16 -4.90 -2.86
C PRO A 154 15.78 -3.74 -2.07
N TYR A 155 15.08 -3.21 -1.08
CA TYR A 155 15.48 -2.07 -0.26
C TYR A 155 15.99 -2.43 1.13
N ALA A 156 16.11 -3.73 1.46
CA ALA A 156 16.48 -4.20 2.78
C ALA A 156 17.75 -3.52 3.34
N ALA A 157 18.83 -3.50 2.55
CA ALA A 157 20.10 -2.89 2.95
C ALA A 157 19.97 -1.38 3.19
N LEU A 158 19.23 -0.67 2.33
CA LEU A 158 18.99 0.77 2.44
C LEU A 158 18.17 1.12 3.70
N LEU A 159 17.35 0.17 4.16
CA LEU A 159 16.54 0.26 5.37
C LEU A 159 17.27 -0.27 6.63
N GLY A 160 18.54 -0.67 6.51
CA GLY A 160 19.32 -1.21 7.62
C GLY A 160 18.84 -2.58 8.10
N LYS A 161 18.17 -3.35 7.23
CA LYS A 161 17.72 -4.71 7.50
C LYS A 161 18.68 -5.73 6.85
N PRO A 162 18.80 -6.95 7.39
CA PRO A 162 19.43 -8.06 6.67
C PRO A 162 18.81 -8.23 5.28
N SER A 163 19.61 -8.58 4.26
CA SER A 163 19.16 -8.70 2.87
C SER A 163 17.98 -9.68 2.71
N THR A 164 17.90 -10.70 3.57
CA THR A 164 16.83 -11.70 3.54
C THR A 164 15.59 -11.29 4.33
N TYR A 165 15.63 -10.25 5.17
CA TYR A 165 14.58 -9.96 6.15
C TYR A 165 13.15 -9.96 5.57
N TYR A 166 12.93 -9.20 4.49
CA TYR A 166 11.62 -9.12 3.84
C TYR A 166 11.30 -10.37 3.00
N LEU A 167 12.32 -11.03 2.43
CA LEU A 167 12.13 -12.27 1.68
C LEU A 167 11.69 -13.41 2.61
N ASP A 168 12.30 -13.52 3.79
CA ASP A 168 11.95 -14.51 4.80
C ASP A 168 10.50 -14.35 5.26
N TRP A 169 10.04 -13.10 5.42
CA TRP A 169 8.62 -12.82 5.69
C TRP A 169 7.71 -13.16 4.52
N ALA A 170 8.08 -12.83 3.29
CA ALA A 170 7.29 -13.17 2.10
C ALA A 170 7.11 -14.69 1.96
N LEU A 171 8.19 -15.46 2.14
CA LEU A 171 8.13 -16.92 2.10
C LEU A 171 7.28 -17.50 3.22
N LYS A 172 7.41 -16.96 4.44
CA LYS A 172 6.62 -17.38 5.60
C LYS A 172 5.12 -17.10 5.41
N GLU A 173 4.78 -15.93 4.88
CA GLU A 173 3.40 -15.54 4.57
C GLU A 173 2.81 -16.42 3.46
N TRP A 174 3.57 -16.65 2.37
CA TRP A 174 3.15 -17.53 1.28
C TRP A 174 2.89 -18.96 1.75
N GLN A 175 3.81 -19.53 2.53
CA GLN A 175 3.64 -20.87 3.11
C GLN A 175 2.38 -20.95 3.98
N TRP A 176 2.07 -19.89 4.73
CA TRP A 176 0.83 -19.84 5.51
C TRP A 176 -0.42 -19.75 4.62
N LEU A 177 -0.43 -18.93 3.58
CA LEU A 177 -1.56 -18.85 2.64
C LEU A 177 -1.86 -20.21 1.99
N GLU A 178 -0.82 -20.96 1.58
CA GLU A 178 -0.96 -22.30 0.99
C GLU A 178 -1.50 -23.35 1.98
N GLN A 179 -1.22 -23.21 3.28
CA GLN A 179 -1.53 -24.23 4.29
C GLN A 179 -2.74 -23.90 5.18
N SER A 180 -3.14 -22.63 5.23
CA SER A 180 -4.17 -22.14 6.15
C SER A 180 -5.59 -22.46 5.72
N GLY A 181 -5.80 -22.78 4.43
CA GLY A 181 -7.12 -22.87 3.83
C GLY A 181 -7.69 -21.53 3.37
N MET A 182 -6.91 -20.44 3.42
CA MET A 182 -7.28 -19.16 2.78
C MET A 182 -7.47 -19.36 1.28
N ILE A 183 -6.54 -20.08 0.65
CA ILE A 183 -6.72 -20.64 -0.70
C ILE A 183 -7.40 -22.00 -0.53
N ASN A 184 -8.64 -22.12 -1.01
CA ASN A 184 -9.41 -23.35 -0.87
C ASN A 184 -9.10 -24.37 -1.98
N SER A 185 -9.67 -25.58 -1.87
CA SER A 185 -9.44 -26.67 -2.83
C SER A 185 -9.93 -26.41 -4.25
N TYR A 186 -10.70 -25.33 -4.48
CA TYR A 186 -11.13 -24.87 -5.80
C TYR A 186 -10.21 -23.77 -6.36
N TYR A 187 -9.08 -23.50 -5.70
CA TYR A 187 -8.17 -22.39 -6.03
C TYR A 187 -8.82 -21.01 -5.93
N LEU A 188 -9.86 -20.88 -5.10
CA LEU A 188 -10.47 -19.59 -4.77
C LEU A 188 -9.91 -19.07 -3.44
N ILE A 189 -9.86 -17.75 -3.31
CA ILE A 189 -9.43 -17.07 -2.09
C ILE A 189 -10.68 -16.78 -1.25
N ASN A 190 -10.70 -17.33 -0.04
CA ASN A 190 -11.73 -17.04 0.95
C ASN A 190 -11.51 -15.63 1.53
N ASP A 191 -12.59 -14.95 1.94
CA ASP A 191 -12.44 -13.62 2.55
C ASP A 191 -11.62 -13.66 3.84
N GLY A 192 -11.70 -14.73 4.61
CA GLY A 192 -10.89 -14.92 5.80
C GLY A 192 -11.17 -16.20 6.56
N LEU A 193 -10.43 -16.33 7.67
CA LEU A 193 -10.37 -17.48 8.55
C LEU A 193 -10.61 -17.04 10.00
N ARG A 194 -11.15 -17.95 10.82
CA ARG A 194 -11.32 -17.82 12.27
C ARG A 194 -10.75 -19.08 12.93
#